data_AF-A0A7J9SX73-F1
#
_entry.id   AF-A0A7J9SX73-F1
#
_cell.length_a   1.000
_cell.length_b   1.000
_cell.length_c   1.000
_cell.angle_alpha   90.00
_cell.angle_beta   90.00
_cell.angle_gamma   90.00
#
_symmetry.space_group_name_H-M   'P 1'
#
loop_
_entity.id
_entity.type
_entity.pdbx_description
1 polymer ?
#
loop_
_entity_poly.entity_id
_entity_poly.type
_entity_poly.pdbx_seq_one_letter_code
_entity_poly.pdbx_strand_id
1 'polypeptide(L)' 'DDSLHIIALHRADNIIFEKTGIHYAEVGLRIQAVLYHLFGKEIMVTTRSFNTLNGLMNKIYGQDYQNL' A
#
# COMPACT_ATOMS: atom_id res chain seq x y z
N ASP A 1 -12.08 10.41 -7.62
CA ASP A 1 -11.92 10.40 -6.16
C ASP A 1 -10.58 11.08 -5.90
N ASP A 2 -10.61 12.27 -5.30
CA ASP A 2 -9.39 13.09 -5.11
C ASP A 2 -8.61 12.67 -3.86
N SER A 3 -9.17 11.75 -3.05
CA SER A 3 -8.58 11.28 -1.80
C SER A 3 -7.58 10.13 -1.99
N LEU A 4 -7.55 9.50 -3.15
CA LEU A 4 -6.70 8.35 -3.47
C LEU A 4 -6.23 8.41 -4.92
N HIS A 5 -4.91 8.39 -5.13
CA HIS A 5 -4.30 8.38 -6.45
C HIS A 5 -3.35 7.18 -6.57
N ILE A 6 -3.60 6.29 -7.53
CA ILE A 6 -2.75 5.14 -7.80
C ILE A 6 -1.57 5.59 -8.66
N ILE A 7 -0.35 5.49 -8.13
CA ILE A 7 0.86 5.92 -8.80
C ILE A 7 1.36 4.83 -9.75
N ALA A 8 1.48 3.61 -9.24
CA ALA A 8 2.09 2.51 -9.98
C ALA A 8 1.68 1.15 -9.42
N LEU A 9 1.87 0.12 -10.25
CA LEU A 9 1.87 -1.27 -9.83
C LEU A 9 3.31 -1.76 -9.75
N HIS A 10 3.65 -2.42 -8.65
CA HIS A 10 4.92 -3.12 -8.50
C HIS A 10 4.66 -4.63 -8.53
N ARG A 11 5.16 -5.31 -9.56
CA ARG A 11 4.82 -6.72 -9.83
C ARG A 11 3.30 -6.90 -9.95
N ALA A 12 2.77 -8.04 -9.53
CA ALA A 12 1.37 -8.41 -9.72
C ALA A 12 0.48 -8.07 -8.51
N ASP A 13 1.08 -7.79 -7.35
CA ASP A 13 0.41 -7.84 -6.05
C ASP A 13 0.62 -6.58 -5.20
N ASN A 14 1.45 -5.64 -5.64
CA ASN A 14 1.72 -4.40 -4.90
C ASN A 14 1.22 -3.17 -5.67
N ILE A 15 0.56 -2.28 -4.96
CA ILE A 15 0.01 -1.03 -5.47
C ILE A 15 0.68 0.11 -4.71
N ILE A 16 1.28 1.05 -5.44
CA ILE A 16 1.84 2.28 -4.90
C ILE A 16 0.79 3.37 -5.08
N PHE A 17 0.46 4.09 -4.02
CA PHE A 17 -0.58 5.10 -4.03
C PHE A 17 -0.24 6.30 -3.14
N GLU A 18 -0.83 7.43 -3.47
CA GLU A 18 -0.93 8.63 -2.64
C GLU A 18 -2.34 8.74 -2.06
N LYS A 19 -2.43 9.23 -0.82
CA LYS A 19 -3.73 9.43 -0.15
C LYS A 19 -3.81 10.79 0.54
N THR A 20 -4.96 11.44 0.42
CA THR A 20 -5.25 12.75 1.02
C THR A 20 -6.50 12.66 1.86
N GLY A 21 -6.44 13.07 3.13
CA GLY A 21 -7.61 13.12 4.00
C GLY A 21 -8.20 11.77 4.46
N ILE A 22 -7.61 10.63 4.10
CA ILE A 22 -8.08 9.29 4.50
C ILE A 22 -7.01 8.49 5.26
N HIS A 23 -7.46 7.51 6.05
CA HIS A 23 -6.59 6.55 6.74
C HIS A 23 -6.12 5.43 5.80
N TYR A 24 -4.98 4.81 6.10
CA TYR A 24 -4.46 3.69 5.30
C TYR A 24 -5.41 2.47 5.31
N ALA A 25 -6.09 2.21 6.43
CA ALA A 25 -7.06 1.12 6.53
C ALA A 25 -8.24 1.31 5.55
N GLU A 26 -8.71 2.56 5.42
CA GLU A 26 -9.77 2.92 4.47
C GLU A 26 -9.34 2.65 3.02
N VAL A 27 -8.10 3.00 2.65
CA VAL A 27 -7.56 2.66 1.33
C VAL A 27 -7.59 1.14 1.10
N GLY A 28 -7.21 0.35 2.11
CA GLY A 28 -7.26 -1.11 2.04
C GLY A 28 -8.66 -1.61 1.75
N LEU A 29 -9.66 -1.16 2.52
CA LEU A 29 -11.06 -1.53 2.33
C LEU A 29 -11.59 -1.19 0.94
N ARG A 30 -11.24 -0.02 0.40
CA ARG A 30 -11.63 0.38 -0.96
C ARG A 30 -11.04 -0.54 -2.02
N ILE A 31 -9.76 -0.88 -1.91
CA ILE A 31 -9.11 -1.81 -2.84
C ILE A 31 -9.75 -3.21 -2.72
N GLN A 32 -10.01 -3.69 -1.50
CA GLN A 32 -10.71 -4.98 -1.29
C GLN A 32 -12.09 -5.00 -1.96
N ALA A 33 -12.86 -3.91 -1.85
CA ALA A 33 -14.17 -3.80 -2.49
C ALA A 33 -14.08 -3.90 -4.01
N VAL A 34 -13.10 -3.23 -4.63
CA VAL A 34 -12.85 -3.33 -6.07
C VAL A 34 -12.47 -4.76 -6.47
N LEU A 35 -11.55 -5.39 -5.74
CA LEU A 35 -11.13 -6.77 -6.00
C LEU A 35 -12.28 -7.76 -5.86
N TYR A 36 -13.13 -7.61 -4.84
CA TYR A 36 -14.31 -8.43 -4.66
C TYR A 36 -15.28 -8.28 -5.83
N HIS A 37 -15.54 -7.05 -6.28
CA HIS A 37 -16.41 -6.80 -7.41
C HIS A 37 -15.89 -7.42 -8.72
N LEU A 38 -14.57 -7.38 -8.93
CA LEU A 38 -13.94 -7.93 -10.14
C LEU A 38 -13.84 -9.45 -10.15
N PHE A 39 -13.59 -10.08 -8.99
CA PHE A 39 -13.26 -11.51 -8.92
C PHE A 39 -14.32 -12.36 -8.21
N GLY A 40 -15.34 -11.76 -7.61
CA GLY A 40 -16.40 -12.47 -6.88
C GLY A 40 -15.91 -13.22 -5.63
N LYS A 41 -14.71 -12.91 -5.13
CA LYS A 41 -14.10 -13.54 -3.96
C LYS A 41 -13.46 -12.51 -3.06
N GLU A 42 -13.43 -12.80 -1.76
CA GLU A 42 -12.78 -11.94 -0.79
C GLU A 42 -11.25 -12.05 -0.95
N ILE A 43 -10.60 -10.91 -1.27
CA ILE A 43 -9.15 -10.79 -1.36
C ILE A 43 -8.72 -9.80 -0.29
N MET A 44 -7.97 -10.28 0.70
CA MET A 44 -7.47 -9.45 1.79
C MET A 44 -6.31 -8.59 1.32
N VAL A 45 -6.34 -7.30 1.65
CA VAL A 45 -5.30 -6.32 1.28
C VAL A 45 -4.73 -5.73 2.55
N THR A 46 -3.41 -5.59 2.58
CA THR A 46 -2.75 -4.84 3.64
C THR A 46 -2.23 -3.52 3.09
N THR A 47 -2.32 -2.48 3.91
CA THR A 47 -1.75 -1.17 3.60
C THR A 47 -0.68 -0.81 4.62
N ARG A 48 0.39 -0.20 4.13
CA ARG A 48 1.53 0.26 4.94
C ARG A 48 2.02 1.59 4.39
N SER A 49 2.46 2.47 5.28
CA SER A 49 3.12 3.70 4.87
C SER A 49 4.57 3.41 4.47
N PHE A 50 5.13 4.20 3.56
CA PHE A 50 6.57 4.14 3.26
C PHE A 50 7.43 4.41 4.51
N ASN A 51 6.98 5.25 5.44
CA ASN A 51 7.69 5.46 6.71
C ASN A 51 7.79 4.18 7.53
N THR A 52 6.72 3.37 7.55
CA THR A 52 6.73 2.05 8.21
C THR A 52 7.70 1.10 7.51
N LEU A 53 7.68 1.06 6.18
CA LEU A 53 8.62 0.24 5.40
C LEU A 53 10.06 0.66 5.68
N ASN A 54 10.37 1.96 5.62
CA ASN A 54 11.70 2.49 5.93
C ASN A 54 12.15 2.13 7.34
N GLY A 55 11.26 2.23 8.34
CA GLY A 55 11.57 1.81 9.71
C GLY A 55 11.88 0.31 9.83
N LEU A 56 11.17 -0.53 9.09
CA LEU A 56 11.45 -1.98 9.04
C LEU A 56 12.78 -2.26 8.34
N MET A 57 13.05 -1.62 7.21
CA MET A 57 14.30 -1.78 6.48
C MET A 57 15.50 -1.35 7.32
N ASN A 58 15.42 -0.20 7.99
CA ASN A 58 16.46 0.26 8.91
C ASN A 58 16.67 -0.70 10.09
N LYS A 59 15.61 -1.35 10.58
CA LYS A 59 15.71 -2.34 11.66
C LYS A 59 16.39 -3.64 11.21
N ILE A 60 16.19 -4.05 9.96
CA ILE A 60 16.73 -5.30 9.42
C ILE A 60 18.18 -5.11 8.94
N TYR A 61 18.44 -4.03 8.22
CA TYR A 61 19.70 -3.82 7.50
C TYR A 61 20.60 -2.75 8.13
N GLY A 62 20.16 -2.07 9.18
CA GLY A 62 20.88 -0.93 9.78
C GLY A 62 20.68 0.38 9.00
N GLN A 63 21.44 1.42 9.37
CA GLN A 63 21.36 2.75 8.75
C GLN A 63 21.83 2.80 7.29
N ASP A 64 22.55 1.78 6.83
CA ASP A 64 23.16 1.75 5.48
C ASP A 64 22.15 1.44 4.35
N TYR A 65 20.89 1.13 4.67
CA TYR A 65 19.84 0.86 3.68
C TYR A 65 19.59 2.02 2.72
N GLN A 66 19.78 3.28 3.16
CA GLN A 66 19.54 4.44 2.29
C GLN A 66 20.58 4.59 1.17
N ASN A 67 21.65 3.79 1.19
CA ASN A 67 22.72 3.79 0.17
C ASN A 67 22.72 2.52 -0.70
N LEU A 68 21.72 1.63 -0.56
CA LEU A 68 21.50 0.45 -1.40
C LEU A 68 20.64 0.80 -2.63
#